data_AF-A0A7X9CGT1-F1
#
_entry.id   AF-A0A7X9CGT1-F1
#
_cell.length_a   1.000
_cell.length_b   1.000
_cell.length_c   1.000
_cell.angle_alpha   90.00
_cell.angle_beta   90.00
_cell.angle_gamma   90.00
#
_symmetry.space_group_name_H-M   'P 1'
#
loop_
_entity.id
_entity.type
_entity.pdbx_description
1 polymer ?
#
loop_
_entity_poly.entity_id
_entity_poly.type
_entity_poly.pdbx_seq_one_letter_code
_entity_poly.pdbx_strand_id
1 'polypeptide(L)'
;MYNWFECKIKYDKMLETGMQKTVTEPYLVDALSFTEAEARIIEEIKPFISGEFSVSDIKRVKYSDSFFNETGDRYYKARLHFITLDEKSGAEKKTAVNMLVQASELKEAVEIVETEMKKTMIDYAFASVTETAIMDVFPYTGEKASKEEE
;
A
#
# COMPACT_ATOMS: atom_id res chain seq x y z
N MET A 1 11.25 -6.67 -3.88
CA MET A 1 9.83 -7.00 -4.18
C MET A 1 9.11 -7.29 -2.88
N TYR A 2 8.12 -6.47 -2.55
CA TYR A 2 7.33 -6.56 -1.32
C TYR A 2 6.25 -7.65 -1.39
N ASN A 3 5.92 -8.23 -0.25
CA ASN A 3 4.81 -9.15 -0.04
C ASN A 3 3.79 -8.50 0.90
N TRP A 4 2.99 -7.60 0.36
CA TRP A 4 2.05 -6.81 1.15
C TRP A 4 0.87 -7.62 1.69
N PHE A 5 0.62 -7.44 2.97
CA PHE A 5 -0.58 -7.85 3.69
C PHE A 5 -1.29 -6.61 4.21
N GLU A 6 -2.58 -6.46 3.92
CA GLU A 6 -3.43 -5.48 4.60
C GLU A 6 -3.98 -6.14 5.86
N CYS A 7 -3.56 -5.61 7.02
CA CYS A 7 -3.98 -6.04 8.35
C CYS A 7 -4.94 -4.99 8.92
N LYS A 8 -6.12 -5.40 9.37
CA LYS A 8 -7.10 -4.49 9.98
C LYS A 8 -7.09 -4.61 11.49
N ILE A 9 -6.72 -3.55 12.18
CA ILE A 9 -6.72 -3.50 13.65
C ILE A 9 -8.04 -2.90 14.13
N LYS A 10 -8.71 -3.62 15.02
CA LYS A 10 -9.94 -3.20 15.67
C LYS A 10 -9.68 -2.92 17.14
N TYR A 11 -10.01 -1.71 17.57
CA TYR A 11 -9.82 -1.24 18.94
C TYR A 11 -10.81 -0.15 19.30
N ASP A 12 -10.93 0.15 20.59
CA ASP A 12 -11.76 1.23 21.08
C ASP A 12 -10.96 2.52 21.20
N LYS A 13 -11.39 3.55 20.47
CA LYS A 13 -10.77 4.87 20.47
C LYS A 13 -11.65 5.84 21.25
N MET A 14 -11.05 6.59 22.15
CA MET A 14 -11.75 7.70 22.82
C MET A 14 -11.82 8.88 21.85
N LEU A 15 -13.02 9.30 21.50
CA LEU A 15 -13.23 10.49 20.67
C LEU A 15 -13.00 11.75 21.50
N GLU A 16 -12.72 12.87 20.84
CA GLU A 16 -12.56 14.19 21.48
C GLU A 16 -13.80 14.61 22.30
N THR A 17 -14.97 14.04 21.98
CA THR A 17 -16.23 14.23 22.69
C THR A 17 -16.34 13.45 24.00
N GLY A 18 -15.33 12.63 24.33
CA GLY A 18 -15.32 11.74 25.49
C GLY A 18 -16.06 10.41 25.28
N MET A 19 -16.65 10.18 24.10
CA MET A 19 -17.30 8.91 23.76
C MET A 19 -16.29 7.87 23.27
N GLN A 20 -16.38 6.64 23.80
CA GLN A 20 -15.63 5.49 23.31
C GLN A 20 -16.31 4.93 22.05
N LYS A 21 -15.55 4.81 20.96
CA LYS A 21 -16.04 4.24 19.70
C LYS A 21 -15.08 3.17 19.20
N THR A 22 -15.62 2.00 18.90
CA THR A 22 -14.86 0.96 18.22
C THR A 22 -14.58 1.36 16.78
N VAL A 23 -13.31 1.40 16.40
CA VAL A 23 -12.84 1.70 15.04
C VAL A 23 -12.14 0.49 14.45
N THR A 24 -11.98 0.49 13.14
CA THR A 24 -11.20 -0.52 12.41
C THR A 24 -10.33 0.18 11.40
N GLU A 25 -9.03 0.13 11.63
CA GLU A 25 -8.02 0.87 10.88
C GLU A 25 -7.14 -0.14 10.10
N PRO A 26 -7.04 -0.01 8.76
CA PRO A 26 -6.20 -0.88 7.95
C PRO A 26 -4.75 -0.36 7.92
N TYR A 27 -3.81 -1.29 8.01
CA TYR A 27 -2.37 -1.08 7.91
C TYR A 27 -1.79 -2.02 6.87
N LEU A 28 -0.71 -1.62 6.22
CA LEU A 28 -0.02 -2.49 5.27
C LEU A 28 1.28 -2.99 5.86
N VAL A 29 1.52 -4.30 5.82
CA VAL A 29 2.72 -4.93 6.36
C VAL A 29 3.36 -5.79 5.28
N ASP A 30 4.67 -5.65 5.10
CA ASP A 30 5.44 -6.59 4.30
C ASP A 30 5.91 -7.76 5.17
N ALA A 31 5.55 -8.98 4.76
CA ALA A 31 5.84 -10.21 5.48
C ALA A 31 5.90 -11.40 4.52
N LEU A 32 6.45 -12.53 4.93
CA LEU A 32 6.49 -13.74 4.08
C LEU A 32 5.22 -14.59 4.23
N SER A 33 4.57 -14.54 5.40
CA SER A 33 3.40 -15.36 5.74
C SER A 33 2.34 -14.61 6.54
N PHE A 34 1.12 -15.15 6.60
CA PHE A 34 0.03 -14.58 7.39
C PHE A 34 0.36 -14.51 8.89
N THR A 35 0.96 -15.56 9.43
CA THR A 35 1.38 -15.62 10.85
C THR A 35 2.42 -14.55 11.17
N GLU A 36 3.37 -14.33 10.25
CA GLU A 36 4.37 -13.28 10.40
C GLU A 36 3.75 -11.89 10.28
N ALA A 37 2.85 -11.67 9.32
CA ALA A 37 2.14 -10.40 9.16
C ALA A 37 1.34 -10.05 10.42
N GLU A 38 0.66 -11.03 11.01
CA GLU A 38 -0.08 -10.88 12.28
C GLU A 38 0.86 -10.52 13.44
N ALA A 39 1.96 -11.26 13.61
CA ALA A 39 2.90 -10.98 14.68
C ALA A 39 3.53 -9.59 14.55
N ARG A 40 3.94 -9.21 13.33
CA ARG A 40 4.53 -7.89 13.05
C ARG A 40 3.55 -6.77 13.33
N ILE A 41 2.32 -6.83 12.81
CA ILE A 41 1.38 -5.72 13.02
C ILE A 41 1.05 -5.52 14.50
N ILE A 42 0.98 -6.61 15.28
CA ILE A 42 0.76 -6.52 16.72
C ILE A 42 1.90 -5.74 17.40
N GLU A 43 3.16 -6.04 17.06
CA GLU A 43 4.32 -5.37 17.64
C GLU A 43 4.41 -3.90 17.20
N GLU A 44 4.16 -3.59 15.94
CA GLU A 44 4.22 -2.22 15.41
C GLU A 44 3.13 -1.32 16.01
N ILE A 45 1.93 -1.84 16.26
CA ILE A 45 0.78 -1.03 16.70
C ILE A 45 0.64 -0.90 18.21
N LYS A 46 1.19 -1.85 18.97
CA LYS A 46 1.14 -1.85 20.45
C LYS A 46 1.61 -0.55 21.12
N PRO A 47 2.62 0.19 20.63
CA PRO A 47 3.00 1.48 21.22
C PRO A 47 1.95 2.59 21.03
N PHE A 48 1.07 2.47 20.03
CA PHE A 48 0.15 3.52 19.60
C PHE A 48 -1.27 3.35 20.13
N ILE A 49 -1.66 2.13 20.52
CA ILE A 49 -2.99 1.84 21.07
C ILE A 49 -2.90 1.62 22.58
N SER A 50 -3.61 2.45 23.33
CA SER A 50 -3.85 2.23 24.76
C SER A 50 -5.07 1.33 24.95
N GLY A 51 -4.88 0.15 25.56
CA GLY A 51 -5.96 -0.80 25.84
C GLY A 51 -5.90 -2.07 24.99
N GLU A 52 -6.99 -2.82 24.99
CA GLU A 52 -7.09 -4.05 24.20
C GLU A 52 -7.39 -3.74 22.72
N PHE A 53 -6.71 -4.46 21.84
CA PHE A 53 -6.99 -4.46 20.40
C PHE A 53 -6.99 -5.88 19.87
N SER A 54 -7.56 -6.05 18.67
CA SER A 54 -7.59 -7.32 17.97
C SER A 54 -7.27 -7.13 16.49
N VAL A 55 -6.61 -8.11 15.89
CA VAL A 55 -6.47 -8.19 14.43
C VAL A 55 -7.76 -8.80 13.89
N SER A 56 -8.53 -8.00 13.15
CA SER A 56 -9.86 -8.37 12.68
C SER A 56 -9.88 -9.03 11.30
N ASP A 57 -8.89 -8.75 10.47
CA ASP A 57 -8.76 -9.27 9.10
C ASP A 57 -7.30 -9.17 8.65
N ILE A 58 -6.85 -10.15 7.87
CA ILE A 58 -5.53 -10.14 7.22
C ILE A 58 -5.71 -10.68 5.80
N LYS A 59 -5.37 -9.88 4.80
CA LYS A 59 -5.44 -10.30 3.40
C LYS A 59 -4.17 -9.94 2.65
N ARG A 60 -3.78 -10.79 1.69
CA ARG A 60 -2.67 -10.48 0.78
C ARG A 60 -3.15 -9.45 -0.26
N VAL A 61 -2.39 -8.38 -0.43
CA VAL A 61 -2.68 -7.34 -1.43
C VAL A 61 -1.54 -7.30 -2.43
N LYS A 62 -1.88 -7.22 -3.72
CA LYS A 62 -0.90 -7.15 -4.79
C LYS A 62 -0.76 -5.72 -5.29
N TYR A 63 0.33 -5.08 -4.89
CA TYR A 63 0.88 -3.91 -5.55
C TYR A 63 2.07 -4.37 -6.40
N SER A 64 2.07 -4.01 -7.68
CA SER A 64 3.21 -4.27 -8.56
C SER A 64 4.44 -3.50 -8.09
N ASP A 65 4.22 -2.25 -7.69
CA ASP A 65 5.23 -1.31 -7.24
C ASP A 65 4.67 -0.46 -6.09
N SER A 66 5.58 -0.01 -5.22
CA SER A 66 5.28 0.88 -4.10
C SER A 66 6.27 2.04 -4.12
N PHE A 67 5.75 3.26 -4.18
CA PHE A 67 6.54 4.49 -4.19
C PHE A 67 6.30 5.24 -2.89
N PHE A 68 7.32 5.28 -2.03
CA PHE A 68 7.27 5.98 -0.75
C PHE A 68 7.90 7.37 -0.89
N ASN A 69 7.27 8.37 -0.29
CA ASN A 69 7.71 9.75 -0.29
C ASN A 69 7.70 10.26 1.14
N GLU A 70 8.84 10.75 1.61
CA GLU A 70 9.02 11.25 2.98
C GLU A 70 8.10 12.42 3.32
N THR A 71 7.67 13.19 2.32
CA THR A 71 6.77 14.34 2.53
C THR A 71 5.29 13.96 2.54
N GLY A 72 4.93 12.76 2.11
CA GLY A 72 3.54 12.33 1.98
C GLY A 72 3.00 11.70 3.26
N ASP A 73 1.81 12.11 3.68
CA ASP A 73 1.08 11.57 4.84
C ASP A 73 -0.04 10.59 4.46
N ARG A 74 -0.31 10.38 3.16
CA ARG A 74 -1.42 9.55 2.69
C ARG A 74 -0.97 8.54 1.65
N TYR A 75 -1.73 7.47 1.54
CA TYR A 75 -1.47 6.40 0.57
C TYR A 75 -2.57 6.33 -0.48
N TYR A 76 -2.17 6.36 -1.74
CA TYR A 76 -3.04 6.27 -2.91
C TYR A 76 -2.82 4.94 -3.63
N LYS A 77 -3.91 4.36 -4.10
CA LYS A 77 -3.90 3.23 -5.03
C LYS A 77 -4.04 3.74 -6.45
N ALA A 78 -2.95 3.71 -7.21
CA ALA A 78 -2.95 4.02 -8.63
C ALA A 78 -3.14 2.73 -9.43
N ARG A 79 -4.22 2.65 -10.21
CA ARG A 79 -4.47 1.55 -11.14
C ARG A 79 -4.16 2.02 -12.55
N LEU A 80 -3.27 1.31 -13.23
CA LEU A 80 -2.93 1.57 -14.62
C LEU A 80 -3.28 0.36 -15.50
N HIS A 81 -3.51 0.63 -16.77
CA HIS A 81 -3.57 -0.37 -17.82
C HIS A 81 -2.28 -0.29 -18.64
N PHE A 82 -1.43 -1.29 -18.53
CA PHE A 82 -0.30 -1.45 -19.44
C PHE A 82 -0.81 -2.01 -20.76
N ILE A 83 -0.43 -1.34 -21.85
CA ILE A 83 -0.89 -1.61 -23.20
C ILE A 83 0.24 -2.33 -23.92
N THR A 84 -0.04 -3.53 -24.39
CA THR A 84 0.91 -4.35 -25.15
C THR A 84 0.23 -4.89 -26.39
N LEU A 85 0.92 -4.99 -27.51
CA LEU A 85 0.41 -5.66 -28.70
C LEU A 85 0.57 -7.17 -28.58
N ASP A 86 -0.48 -7.92 -28.88
CA ASP A 86 -0.39 -9.36 -29.02
C ASP A 86 0.27 -9.73 -30.35
N GLU A 87 1.45 -10.34 -30.32
CA GLU A 87 2.25 -10.63 -31.52
C GLU A 87 1.57 -11.57 -32.52
N LYS A 88 0.54 -12.33 -32.10
CA LYS A 88 -0.17 -13.28 -32.97
C LYS A 88 -1.36 -12.65 -33.67
N SER A 89 -2.09 -11.77 -32.99
CA SER A 89 -3.34 -11.19 -33.47
C SER A 89 -3.25 -9.72 -33.86
N GLY A 90 -2.18 -9.02 -33.44
CA GLY A 90 -2.05 -7.57 -33.60
C GLY A 90 -3.04 -6.77 -32.74
N ALA A 91 -3.79 -7.43 -31.85
CA ALA A 91 -4.75 -6.77 -30.97
C ALA A 91 -4.06 -6.16 -29.75
N GLU A 92 -4.58 -5.02 -29.28
CA GLU A 92 -4.14 -4.41 -28.04
C GLU A 92 -4.61 -5.23 -26.84
N LYS A 93 -3.68 -5.62 -25.98
CA LYS A 93 -3.94 -6.24 -24.70
C LYS A 93 -3.69 -5.23 -23.58
N LYS A 94 -4.68 -5.04 -22.72
CA LYS A 94 -4.59 -4.21 -21.53
C LYS A 94 -4.40 -5.07 -20.29
N THR A 95 -3.28 -4.90 -19.60
CA THR A 95 -3.00 -5.58 -18.32
C THR A 95 -3.16 -4.58 -17.18
N ALA A 96 -4.07 -4.86 -16.26
CA ALA A 96 -4.28 -3.99 -15.10
C ALA A 96 -3.21 -4.22 -14.03
N VAL A 97 -2.54 -3.16 -13.62
CA VAL A 97 -1.58 -3.15 -12.50
C VAL A 97 -2.06 -2.17 -11.44
N ASN A 98 -1.80 -2.47 -10.17
CA ASN A 98 -2.04 -1.53 -9.08
C ASN A 98 -0.69 -1.17 -8.46
N MET A 99 -0.50 0.10 -8.18
CA MET A 99 0.68 0.65 -7.50
C MET A 99 0.22 1.35 -6.23
N LEU A 100 1.06 1.28 -5.20
CA LEU A 100 0.87 2.04 -3.96
C LEU A 100 1.76 3.28 -4.01
N VAL A 101 1.20 4.45 -3.70
CA VAL A 101 1.93 5.72 -3.77
C VAL A 101 1.68 6.51 -2.51
N GLN A 102 2.75 6.90 -1.82
CA GLN A 102 2.68 7.82 -0.70
C GLN A 102 2.79 9.26 -1.22
N ALA A 103 1.84 10.11 -0.87
CA ALA A 103 1.77 11.50 -1.29
C ALA A 103 0.88 12.31 -0.34
N SER A 104 0.99 13.64 -0.38
CA SER A 104 0.17 14.55 0.43
C SER A 104 -1.19 14.81 -0.22
N GLU A 105 -1.23 14.84 -1.56
CA GLU A 105 -2.44 15.06 -2.34
C GLU A 105 -2.53 14.17 -3.58
N LEU A 106 -3.74 14.06 -4.15
CA LEU A 106 -4.00 13.22 -5.33
C LEU A 106 -3.14 13.63 -6.53
N LYS A 107 -2.94 14.94 -6.71
CA LYS A 107 -2.16 15.47 -7.84
C LYS A 107 -0.71 15.02 -7.76
N GLU A 108 -0.10 15.15 -6.59
CA GLU A 108 1.26 14.68 -6.31
C GLU A 108 1.39 13.16 -6.55
N ALA A 109 0.40 12.37 -6.12
CA ALA A 109 0.39 10.93 -6.38
C ALA A 109 0.41 10.59 -7.88
N VAL A 110 -0.33 11.34 -8.70
CA VAL A 110 -0.31 11.19 -10.17
C VAL A 110 1.06 11.58 -10.73
N GLU A 111 1.63 12.70 -10.30
CA GLU A 111 2.92 13.20 -10.77
C GLU A 111 4.07 12.21 -10.46
N ILE A 112 4.05 11.58 -9.28
CA ILE A 112 5.00 10.53 -8.90
C ILE A 112 4.89 9.35 -9.87
N VAL A 113 3.68 8.84 -10.11
CA VAL A 113 3.46 7.70 -11.03
C VAL A 113 3.90 8.07 -12.45
N GLU A 114 3.55 9.24 -12.95
CA GLU A 114 3.97 9.68 -14.29
C GLU A 114 5.50 9.77 -14.40
N THR A 115 6.17 10.25 -13.36
CA THR A 115 7.63 10.36 -13.31
C THR A 115 8.30 8.99 -13.34
N GLU A 116 7.81 8.05 -12.53
CA GLU A 116 8.32 6.67 -12.52
C GLU A 116 8.02 5.96 -13.84
N MET A 117 6.82 6.11 -14.39
CA MET A 117 6.45 5.47 -15.65
C MET A 117 7.20 6.04 -16.85
N LYS A 118 7.60 7.31 -16.86
CA LYS A 118 8.47 7.89 -17.91
C LYS A 118 9.84 7.22 -17.99
N LYS A 119 10.33 6.64 -16.89
CA LYS A 119 11.57 5.85 -16.88
C LYS A 119 11.39 4.49 -17.56
N THR A 120 10.14 4.04 -17.70
CA THR A 120 9.77 2.81 -18.39
C THR A 120 9.43 3.13 -19.85
N MET A 121 9.77 2.23 -20.78
CA MET A 121 9.31 2.33 -22.18
C MET A 121 7.96 1.62 -22.40
N ILE A 122 7.14 1.49 -21.35
CA ILE A 122 5.86 0.78 -21.39
C ILE A 122 4.74 1.77 -21.71
N ASP A 123 3.93 1.47 -22.73
CA ASP A 123 2.71 2.23 -22.98
C ASP A 123 1.67 1.94 -21.89
N TYR A 124 1.08 3.00 -21.33
CA TYR A 124 0.13 2.87 -20.25
C TYR A 124 -0.98 3.91 -20.32
N ALA A 125 -2.09 3.62 -19.63
CA ALA A 125 -3.15 4.57 -19.34
C ALA A 125 -3.59 4.47 -17.88
N PHE A 126 -3.83 5.60 -17.23
CA PHE A 126 -4.47 5.60 -15.91
C PHE A 126 -5.89 5.07 -16.01
N ALA A 127 -6.22 4.10 -15.15
CA ALA A 127 -7.58 3.59 -14.98
C ALA A 127 -8.29 4.30 -13.82
N SER A 128 -7.59 4.49 -12.70
CA SER A 128 -8.09 5.21 -11.53
C SER A 128 -6.95 5.54 -10.57
N VAL A 129 -7.05 6.64 -9.84
CA VAL A 129 -6.21 6.91 -8.67
C VAL A 129 -7.15 7.25 -7.52
N THR A 130 -6.97 6.59 -6.38
CA THR A 130 -7.90 6.72 -5.25
C THR A 130 -7.12 6.70 -3.93
N GLU A 131 -7.44 7.65 -3.05
CA GLU A 131 -6.92 7.67 -1.68
C GLU A 131 -7.42 6.41 -0.94
N THR A 132 -6.51 5.75 -0.23
CA THR A 132 -6.82 4.55 0.55
C THR A 132 -7.08 4.93 1.99
N ALA A 133 -7.74 4.05 2.74
CA ALA A 133 -7.90 4.20 4.18
C ALA A 133 -6.67 3.69 4.97
N ILE A 134 -5.58 3.31 4.29
CA ILE A 134 -4.38 2.77 4.93
C ILE A 134 -3.79 3.84 5.85
N MET A 135 -3.63 3.49 7.12
CA MET A 135 -3.13 4.41 8.14
C MET A 135 -1.60 4.51 8.10
N ASP A 136 -0.93 3.37 7.91
CA ASP A 136 0.53 3.31 7.84
C ASP A 136 0.99 2.06 7.06
N VAL A 137 2.24 2.10 6.61
CA VAL A 137 2.90 1.01 5.88
C VAL A 137 4.17 0.62 6.62
N PHE A 138 4.30 -0.67 6.92
CA PHE A 138 5.43 -1.26 7.62
C PHE A 138 6.21 -2.20 6.69
N PRO A 139 7.23 -1.70 5.96
CA PRO A 139 8.12 -2.53 5.16
C PRO A 139 8.87 -3.56 6.00
N TYR A 140 9.32 -4.66 5.38
CA TYR A 140 10.05 -5.70 6.08
C TYR A 140 11.45 -5.21 6.45
N THR A 141 11.74 -5.25 7.76
CA THR A 141 12.98 -4.72 8.36
C THR A 141 14.10 -5.75 8.52
N GLY A 142 13.93 -6.99 8.05
CA GLY A 142 14.94 -8.04 8.22
C GLY A 142 16.06 -7.98 7.19
N GLU A 143 17.29 -7.66 7.63
CA GLU A 143 18.63 -7.88 7.03
C GLU A 143 18.83 -7.76 5.50
N LYS A 144 17.92 -7.13 4.77
CA LYS A 144 17.99 -6.88 3.32
C LYS A 144 17.50 -5.47 2.94
N ALA A 145 17.85 -4.47 3.75
CA ALA A 145 18.01 -3.10 3.26
C ALA A 145 19.38 -2.91 2.56
N SER A 146 19.89 -3.96 1.90
CA SER A 146 21.06 -3.90 1.03
C SER A 146 20.67 -4.53 -0.31
N LYS A 147 20.88 -3.76 -1.39
CA LYS A 147 20.53 -4.03 -2.80
C LYS A 147 19.23 -3.40 -3.28
N GLU A 148 19.16 -2.08 -3.22
CA GLU A 148 18.55 -1.26 -4.29
C GLU A 148 19.28 0.09 -4.36
N GLU A 149 20.62 0.03 -4.35
CA GLU A 149 21.51 1.04 -4.89
C GLU A 149 22.62 0.29 -5.64
N GLU A 150 22.42 0.06 -6.94
CA GLU A 150 23.50 -0.10 -7.92
C GLU A 150 22.99 0.29 -9.32
#